data_AF-A0A8C0V3G5-F1
#
_entry.id   AF-A0A8C0V3G5-F1
#
_cell.length_a   1.000
_cell.length_b   1.000
_cell.length_c   1.000
_cell.angle_alpha   90.00
_cell.angle_beta   90.00
_cell.angle_gamma   90.00
#
_symmetry.space_group_name_H-M   'P 1'
#
loop_
_entity.id
_entity.type
_entity.pdbx_description
1 polymer ?
#
loop_
_entity_poly.entity_id
_entity_poly.type
_entity_poly.pdbx_seq_one_letter_code
_entity_poly.pdbx_strand_id
1 'polypeptide(L)'
;MYRLSCKSKRKSEGKAWSGKLQEPDSMNITEKNVMEVCTFFLCAMIFLPGIAASVHPVKAFLHHTVHLSCYFPNSQKIDIKNLILFWQKDTHKVVHEVYYGQVKHENLSPEYINRTKLDMGKWNLQLLNAGVEDEGRYQCIIMQKKTEQPTEIIHQSECSLHIIANYSQPEIAELHSGELKPNGYLNLSCSSSGGYPEPKEMTWLISHENITHSSTAHMDVSQDAVTKLYNVTSKLNIPVPTKSRTNISCLLHLREQLGSLVSVPLGIEIQEKETEQAKINFLGPLIAVVVLITSALLLGFVILKKNRNILSTNQSVSLAV
;
A
#
# COMPACT_ATOMS: atom_id res chain seq x y z
N MET A 1 33.83 -38.26 8.07
CA MET A 1 35.00 -38.49 7.20
C MET A 1 34.99 -39.98 6.81
N TYR A 2 34.37 -40.35 5.68
CA TYR A 2 34.42 -41.72 5.16
C TYR A 2 34.51 -41.69 3.62
N ARG A 3 35.61 -42.24 3.11
CA ARG A 3 35.93 -42.45 1.68
C ARG A 3 35.18 -43.68 1.17
N LEU A 4 34.63 -43.61 -0.04
CA LEU A 4 34.29 -44.78 -0.83
C LEU A 4 35.33 -44.97 -1.94
N SER A 5 35.98 -46.14 -1.89
CA SER A 5 36.97 -46.65 -2.84
C SER A 5 36.26 -47.51 -3.88
N CYS A 6 36.55 -47.30 -5.16
CA CYS A 6 36.06 -48.15 -6.24
C CYS A 6 37.20 -49.02 -6.77
N LYS A 7 37.11 -50.34 -6.59
CA LYS A 7 38.08 -51.33 -7.09
C LYS A 7 37.74 -51.73 -8.53
N SER A 8 38.73 -51.60 -9.40
CA SER A 8 38.77 -52.19 -10.74
C SER A 8 38.90 -53.72 -10.68
N LYS A 9 38.18 -54.42 -11.57
CA LYS A 9 38.46 -55.80 -11.94
C LYS A 9 38.55 -55.90 -13.47
N ARG A 10 39.71 -56.33 -13.95
CA ARG A 10 40.02 -56.69 -15.32
C ARG A 10 39.99 -58.22 -15.41
N LYS A 11 39.43 -58.78 -16.50
CA LYS A 11 39.70 -60.17 -16.91
C LYS A 11 39.71 -60.23 -18.44
N SER A 12 40.67 -60.95 -18.96
CA SER A 12 41.15 -61.01 -20.34
C SER A 12 40.76 -62.31 -21.06
N GLU A 13 41.00 -62.31 -22.37
CA GLU A 13 41.05 -63.41 -23.36
C GLU A 13 39.69 -63.88 -23.93
N GLY A 14 39.48 -64.02 -25.25
CA GLY A 14 40.33 -63.79 -26.41
C GLY A 14 39.66 -64.22 -27.74
N LYS A 15 40.40 -64.00 -28.82
CA LYS A 15 40.29 -64.51 -30.21
C LYS A 15 39.46 -63.72 -31.25
N ALA A 16 40.18 -63.48 -32.34
CA ALA A 16 39.91 -62.69 -33.53
C ALA A 16 38.83 -63.26 -34.46
N TRP A 17 38.37 -62.47 -35.43
CA TRP A 17 38.45 -62.74 -36.87
C TRP A 17 38.23 -61.43 -37.67
N SER A 18 38.71 -61.46 -38.90
CA SER A 18 39.13 -60.37 -39.78
C SER A 18 38.00 -59.55 -40.43
N GLY A 19 38.22 -58.24 -40.60
CA GLY A 19 37.48 -57.35 -41.48
C GLY A 19 38.32 -56.11 -41.83
N LYS A 20 38.77 -56.02 -43.09
CA LYS A 20 39.54 -54.90 -43.68
C LYS A 20 38.62 -53.74 -44.09
N LEU A 21 39.27 -52.63 -44.45
CA LEU A 21 38.80 -51.32 -44.94
C LEU A 21 38.56 -50.29 -43.82
N GLN A 22 39.10 -49.07 -43.82
CA GLN A 22 39.97 -48.30 -44.73
C GLN A 22 40.37 -47.06 -43.90
N GLU A 23 41.64 -46.67 -43.85
CA GLU A 23 42.04 -45.35 -43.31
C GLU A 23 41.46 -44.23 -44.19
N PRO A 24 41.05 -43.11 -43.58
CA PRO A 24 41.69 -41.87 -43.95
C PRO A 24 42.12 -41.02 -42.75
N ASP A 25 43.32 -40.48 -42.92
CA ASP A 25 43.83 -39.19 -42.47
C ASP A 25 43.80 -38.83 -40.98
N SER A 26 45.02 -38.85 -40.44
CA SER A 26 45.45 -38.23 -39.19
C SER A 26 45.09 -36.74 -39.14
N MET A 27 43.95 -36.42 -38.52
CA MET A 27 43.64 -35.05 -38.12
C MET A 27 44.28 -34.77 -36.76
N ASN A 28 45.45 -34.14 -36.78
CA ASN A 28 46.13 -33.59 -35.60
C ASN A 28 45.26 -32.50 -34.95
N ILE A 29 44.38 -32.91 -34.02
CA ILE A 29 43.68 -31.99 -33.13
C ILE A 29 44.68 -31.61 -32.03
N THR A 30 45.22 -30.41 -32.14
CA THR A 30 46.07 -29.78 -31.12
C THR A 30 45.34 -29.74 -29.77
N GLU A 31 46.01 -30.20 -28.70
CA GLU A 31 45.50 -30.31 -27.32
C GLU A 31 44.83 -29.04 -26.76
N LYS A 32 45.09 -27.86 -27.36
CA LYS A 32 44.45 -26.59 -27.00
C LYS A 32 42.95 -26.57 -27.27
N ASN A 33 42.48 -27.21 -28.35
CA ASN A 33 41.05 -27.16 -28.74
C ASN A 33 40.17 -28.08 -27.89
N VAL A 34 40.71 -29.16 -27.30
CA VAL A 34 39.95 -30.07 -26.44
C VAL A 34 39.66 -29.44 -25.07
N MET A 35 40.64 -28.71 -24.52
CA MET A 35 40.51 -28.00 -23.24
C MET A 35 39.52 -26.83 -23.34
N GLU A 36 39.51 -26.10 -24.45
CA GLU A 36 38.61 -24.95 -24.66
C GLU A 36 37.15 -25.42 -24.82
N VAL A 37 36.91 -26.49 -25.60
CA VAL A 37 35.58 -27.10 -25.74
C VAL A 37 35.07 -27.67 -24.41
N CYS A 38 35.92 -28.33 -23.62
CA CYS A 38 35.55 -28.82 -22.29
C CYS A 38 35.20 -27.67 -21.32
N THR A 39 35.86 -26.52 -21.42
CA THR A 39 35.59 -25.34 -20.56
C THR A 39 34.26 -24.68 -20.95
N PHE A 40 33.91 -24.64 -22.24
CA PHE A 40 32.60 -24.18 -22.69
C PHE A 40 31.46 -25.11 -22.25
N PHE A 41 31.65 -26.44 -22.32
CA PHE A 41 30.65 -27.40 -21.83
C PHE A 41 30.51 -27.39 -20.30
N LEU A 42 31.59 -27.18 -19.55
CA LEU A 42 31.54 -27.05 -18.08
C LEU A 42 30.86 -25.75 -17.64
N CYS A 43 31.04 -24.64 -18.36
CA CYS A 43 30.33 -23.39 -18.09
C CYS A 43 28.84 -23.42 -18.49
N ALA A 44 28.47 -24.19 -19.52
CA ALA A 44 27.06 -24.35 -19.93
C ALA A 44 26.22 -25.14 -18.90
N MET A 45 26.86 -26.00 -18.09
CA MET A 45 26.18 -26.74 -17.01
C MET A 45 26.04 -25.94 -15.71
N ILE A 46 26.66 -24.76 -15.60
CA ILE A 46 26.60 -23.89 -14.42
C ILE A 46 25.47 -22.84 -14.52
N PHE A 47 24.83 -22.71 -15.69
CA PHE A 47 23.68 -21.83 -15.93
C PHE A 47 22.40 -22.61 -16.29
N LEU A 48 22.07 -23.65 -15.51
CA LEU A 48 20.65 -23.95 -15.34
C LEU A 48 20.13 -22.93 -14.33
N PRO A 49 19.32 -21.92 -14.72
CA PRO A 49 18.59 -21.15 -13.74
C PRO A 49 17.80 -22.18 -12.92
N GLY A 50 18.11 -22.30 -11.63
CA GLY A 50 17.32 -23.10 -10.73
C GLY A 50 15.87 -22.69 -10.95
N ILE A 51 15.04 -23.63 -11.38
CA ILE A 51 13.61 -23.41 -11.50
C ILE A 51 13.17 -23.13 -10.06
N ALA A 52 13.05 -21.85 -9.71
CA ALA A 52 12.43 -21.45 -8.47
C ALA A 52 11.02 -22.02 -8.54
N ALA A 53 10.77 -23.09 -7.78
CA ALA A 53 9.44 -23.66 -7.68
C ALA A 53 8.50 -22.53 -7.27
N SER A 54 7.57 -22.16 -8.15
CA SER A 54 6.63 -21.07 -7.89
C SER A 54 5.70 -21.52 -6.77
N VAL A 55 5.90 -21.01 -5.56
CA VAL A 55 5.01 -21.29 -4.42
C VAL A 55 3.65 -20.65 -4.69
N HIS A 56 2.57 -21.42 -4.59
CA HIS A 56 1.24 -20.94 -4.96
C HIS A 56 0.67 -19.98 -3.88
N PRO A 57 0.33 -18.72 -4.21
CA PRO A 57 -0.24 -17.79 -3.24
C PRO A 57 -1.72 -18.10 -2.98
N VAL A 58 -2.12 -18.14 -1.72
CA VAL A 58 -3.51 -18.32 -1.27
C VAL A 58 -3.89 -17.12 -0.41
N LYS A 59 -4.98 -16.42 -0.75
CA LYS A 59 -5.49 -15.29 0.02
C LYS A 59 -6.69 -15.74 0.86
N ALA A 60 -6.74 -15.33 2.12
CA ALA A 60 -7.87 -15.61 3.00
C ALA A 60 -8.25 -14.41 3.85
N PHE A 61 -9.55 -14.25 4.10
CA PHE A 61 -10.03 -13.23 5.03
C PHE A 61 -9.87 -13.67 6.47
N LEU A 62 -9.53 -12.72 7.34
CA LEU A 62 -9.46 -12.91 8.79
C LEU A 62 -10.76 -13.53 9.32
N HIS A 63 -10.65 -14.46 10.27
CA HIS A 63 -11.72 -15.23 10.89
C HIS A 63 -12.51 -16.16 9.96
N HIS A 64 -12.14 -16.29 8.70
CA HIS A 64 -12.79 -17.20 7.76
C HIS A 64 -12.11 -18.57 7.72
N THR A 65 -12.75 -19.52 7.05
CA THR A 65 -12.15 -20.85 6.79
C THR A 65 -11.31 -20.79 5.51
N VAL A 66 -10.07 -21.27 5.60
CA VAL A 66 -9.14 -21.35 4.46
C VAL A 66 -9.13 -22.77 3.92
N HIS A 67 -9.08 -22.90 2.60
CA HIS A 67 -8.90 -24.18 1.92
C HIS A 67 -7.52 -24.22 1.25
N LEU A 68 -6.59 -24.99 1.80
CA LEU A 68 -5.26 -25.21 1.23
C LEU A 68 -5.27 -26.50 0.41
N SER A 69 -4.95 -26.39 -0.88
CA SER A 69 -4.99 -27.53 -1.79
C SER A 69 -3.65 -28.24 -1.83
N CYS A 70 -3.65 -29.56 -1.64
CA CYS A 70 -2.42 -30.35 -1.77
C CYS A 70 -2.09 -30.64 -3.25
N TYR A 71 -3.07 -30.55 -4.16
CA TYR A 71 -2.91 -30.90 -5.58
C TYR A 71 -2.38 -32.31 -5.82
N PHE A 72 -2.69 -33.26 -4.93
CA PHE A 72 -2.30 -34.65 -5.10
C PHE A 72 -3.27 -35.36 -6.06
N PRO A 73 -2.83 -35.79 -7.26
CA PRO A 73 -3.74 -36.34 -8.27
C PRO A 73 -4.25 -37.75 -7.95
N ASN A 74 -3.56 -38.49 -7.06
CA ASN A 74 -3.82 -39.90 -6.73
C ASN A 74 -4.24 -40.79 -7.93
N SER A 75 -3.53 -40.67 -9.07
CA SER A 75 -3.89 -41.35 -10.32
C SER A 75 -3.92 -42.88 -10.21
N GLN A 76 -3.08 -43.43 -9.33
CA GLN A 76 -2.98 -44.87 -9.05
C GLN A 76 -4.04 -45.38 -8.06
N LYS A 77 -4.91 -44.50 -7.54
CA LYS A 77 -5.95 -44.83 -6.55
C LYS A 77 -5.39 -45.57 -5.33
N ILE A 78 -4.30 -45.04 -4.78
CA ILE A 78 -3.67 -45.61 -3.59
C ILE A 78 -4.65 -45.54 -2.43
N ASP A 79 -4.85 -46.66 -1.74
CA ASP A 79 -5.67 -46.72 -0.53
C ASP A 79 -5.07 -45.82 0.55
N ILE A 80 -5.90 -44.98 1.15
CA ILE A 80 -5.51 -44.06 2.23
C ILE A 80 -4.88 -44.77 3.43
N LYS A 81 -5.21 -46.04 3.66
CA LYS A 81 -4.58 -46.87 4.70
C LYS A 81 -3.08 -47.09 4.48
N ASN A 82 -2.62 -46.93 3.24
CA ASN A 82 -1.20 -47.02 2.87
C ASN A 82 -0.53 -45.65 2.79
N LEU A 83 -1.25 -44.56 3.10
CA LEU A 83 -0.74 -43.20 3.02
C LEU A 83 -0.46 -42.62 4.40
N ILE A 84 0.57 -41.79 4.46
CA ILE A 84 0.84 -40.86 5.56
C ILE A 84 0.83 -39.46 4.95
N LEU A 85 0.06 -38.54 5.53
CA LEU A 85 -0.05 -37.16 5.06
C LEU A 85 0.31 -36.21 6.20
N PHE A 86 1.18 -35.27 5.89
CA PHE A 86 1.55 -34.17 6.77
C PHE A 86 1.24 -32.83 6.10
N TRP A 87 0.59 -31.95 6.85
CA TRP A 87 0.63 -30.53 6.59
C TRP A 87 1.58 -29.86 7.59
N GLN A 88 2.52 -29.09 7.08
CA GLN A 88 3.49 -28.36 7.89
C GLN A 88 3.46 -26.88 7.55
N LYS A 89 3.59 -26.03 8.56
CA LYS A 89 3.82 -24.58 8.39
C LYS A 89 5.25 -24.25 8.76
N ASP A 90 5.91 -23.46 7.91
CA ASP A 90 7.27 -22.94 8.09
C ASP A 90 8.27 -24.05 8.49
N THR A 91 8.08 -25.26 7.94
CA THR A 91 8.90 -26.48 8.13
C THR A 91 9.01 -27.05 9.55
N HIS A 92 8.40 -26.42 10.56
CA HIS A 92 8.56 -26.83 11.97
C HIS A 92 7.24 -27.04 12.72
N LYS A 93 6.14 -26.45 12.24
CA LYS A 93 4.82 -26.58 12.88
C LYS A 93 4.00 -27.64 12.18
N VAL A 94 3.50 -28.62 12.91
CA VAL A 94 2.63 -29.67 12.38
C VAL A 94 1.20 -29.17 12.44
N VAL A 95 0.62 -28.92 11.28
CA VAL A 95 -0.73 -28.35 11.13
C VAL A 95 -1.79 -29.43 11.12
N HIS A 96 -1.50 -30.56 10.45
CA HIS A 96 -2.40 -31.70 10.37
C HIS A 96 -1.62 -32.96 10.04
N GLU A 97 -2.05 -34.09 10.59
CA GLU A 97 -1.44 -35.40 10.37
C GLU A 97 -2.51 -36.46 10.13
N VAL A 98 -2.33 -37.25 9.07
CA VAL A 98 -3.05 -38.50 8.84
C VAL A 98 -2.03 -39.62 8.73
N TYR A 99 -2.15 -40.62 9.59
CA TYR A 99 -1.26 -41.76 9.65
C TYR A 99 -2.05 -43.04 9.34
N TYR A 100 -1.75 -43.68 8.20
CA TYR A 100 -2.44 -44.88 7.71
C TYR A 100 -3.96 -44.74 7.70
N GLY A 101 -4.43 -43.61 7.16
CA GLY A 101 -5.86 -43.29 7.04
C GLY A 101 -6.55 -42.85 8.33
N GLN A 102 -5.82 -42.75 9.46
CA GLN A 102 -6.35 -42.23 10.71
C GLN A 102 -5.78 -40.84 11.00
N VAL A 103 -6.67 -39.89 11.32
CA VAL A 103 -6.23 -38.57 11.78
C VAL A 103 -5.53 -38.72 13.14
N LYS A 104 -4.36 -38.11 13.27
CA LYS A 104 -3.60 -38.06 14.52
C LYS A 104 -3.60 -36.63 15.05
N HIS A 105 -3.83 -36.48 16.35
CA HIS A 105 -3.89 -35.18 17.02
C HIS A 105 -2.72 -34.94 17.98
N GLU A 106 -2.00 -35.99 18.37
CA GLU A 106 -0.96 -35.96 19.39
C GLU A 106 0.27 -35.13 18.99
N ASN A 107 0.57 -35.07 17.68
CA ASN A 107 1.74 -34.36 17.16
C ASN A 107 1.43 -32.96 16.63
N LEU A 108 0.17 -32.52 16.68
CA LEU A 108 -0.22 -31.20 16.16
C LEU A 108 0.36 -30.10 17.04
N SER A 109 0.80 -29.01 16.41
CA SER A 109 1.17 -27.80 17.15
C SER A 109 -0.08 -27.22 17.84
N PRO A 110 0.04 -26.74 19.11
CA PRO A 110 -1.11 -26.35 19.93
C PRO A 110 -2.09 -25.39 19.26
N GLU A 111 -1.59 -24.46 18.45
CA GLU A 111 -2.36 -23.46 17.73
C GLU A 111 -3.27 -24.02 16.61
N TYR A 112 -3.08 -25.28 16.20
CA TYR A 112 -3.89 -25.93 15.15
C TYR A 112 -4.85 -26.98 15.69
N ILE A 113 -4.77 -27.32 16.98
CA ILE A 113 -5.67 -28.28 17.63
C ILE A 113 -7.12 -27.81 17.47
N ASN A 114 -8.00 -28.71 17.03
CA ASN A 114 -9.44 -28.46 16.76
C ASN A 114 -9.74 -27.39 15.69
N ARG A 115 -8.73 -26.89 14.97
CA ARG A 115 -8.90 -25.89 13.90
C ARG A 115 -8.72 -26.46 12.50
N THR A 116 -8.29 -27.71 12.36
CA THR A 116 -8.00 -28.30 11.04
C THR A 116 -8.88 -29.50 10.71
N LYS A 117 -9.28 -29.60 9.44
CA LYS A 117 -10.03 -30.75 8.88
C LYS A 117 -9.48 -31.08 7.49
N LEU A 118 -9.35 -32.36 7.16
CA LEU A 118 -8.91 -32.80 5.84
C LEU A 118 -10.09 -33.34 5.04
N ASP A 119 -10.29 -32.81 3.83
CA ASP A 119 -11.13 -33.45 2.82
C ASP A 119 -10.29 -34.54 2.14
N MET A 120 -10.47 -35.79 2.56
CA MET A 120 -9.72 -36.94 2.02
C MET A 120 -10.03 -37.23 0.54
N GLY A 121 -11.17 -36.77 0.01
CA GLY A 121 -11.50 -36.95 -1.40
C GLY A 121 -10.71 -36.02 -2.32
N LYS A 122 -10.43 -34.80 -1.83
CA LYS A 122 -9.69 -33.76 -2.58
C LYS A 122 -8.26 -33.54 -2.10
N TRP A 123 -7.89 -34.09 -0.95
CA TRP A 123 -6.63 -33.85 -0.23
C TRP A 123 -6.44 -32.38 0.17
N ASN A 124 -7.54 -31.67 0.42
CA ASN A 124 -7.51 -30.26 0.78
C ASN A 124 -7.65 -30.10 2.28
N LEU A 125 -6.77 -29.29 2.87
CA LEU A 125 -6.85 -28.91 4.28
C LEU A 125 -7.79 -27.74 4.44
N GLN A 126 -8.70 -27.83 5.39
CA GLN A 126 -9.51 -26.75 5.89
C GLN A 126 -8.90 -26.25 7.19
N LEU A 127 -8.54 -24.96 7.24
CA LEU A 127 -8.10 -24.27 8.45
C LEU A 127 -9.20 -23.30 8.89
N LEU A 128 -9.77 -23.53 10.07
CA LEU A 128 -10.88 -22.77 10.63
C LEU A 128 -10.38 -21.52 11.36
N ASN A 129 -11.17 -20.45 11.27
CA ASN A 129 -10.94 -19.18 11.97
C ASN A 129 -9.52 -18.64 11.74
N ALA A 130 -9.18 -18.32 10.49
CA ALA A 130 -7.86 -17.86 10.10
C ALA A 130 -7.45 -16.57 10.85
N GLY A 131 -6.31 -16.59 11.51
CA GLY A 131 -5.70 -15.44 12.18
C GLY A 131 -4.47 -14.95 11.44
N VAL A 132 -4.02 -13.73 11.77
CA VAL A 132 -2.78 -13.15 11.20
C VAL A 132 -1.57 -14.07 11.42
N GLU A 133 -1.50 -14.76 12.56
CA GLU A 133 -0.39 -15.69 12.87
C GLU A 133 -0.37 -16.96 12.01
N ASP A 134 -1.48 -17.26 11.32
CA ASP A 134 -1.54 -18.37 10.37
C ASP A 134 -0.89 -18.02 9.02
N GLU A 135 -0.59 -16.75 8.75
CA GLU A 135 0.16 -16.31 7.58
C GLU A 135 1.53 -17.02 7.52
N GLY A 136 1.90 -17.53 6.36
CA GLY A 136 3.16 -18.24 6.18
C GLY A 136 3.13 -19.30 5.09
N ARG A 137 4.21 -20.07 5.01
CA ARG A 137 4.38 -21.09 3.98
C ARG A 137 3.92 -22.43 4.51
N TYR A 138 2.99 -23.05 3.79
CA TYR A 138 2.45 -24.36 4.08
C TYR A 138 2.97 -25.38 3.07
N GLN A 139 3.23 -26.57 3.56
CA GLN A 139 3.70 -27.69 2.77
C GLN A 139 2.83 -28.91 3.03
N CYS A 140 2.33 -29.52 1.95
CA CYS A 140 1.70 -30.82 1.99
C CYS A 140 2.74 -31.87 1.60
N ILE A 141 2.88 -32.92 2.40
CA ILE A 141 3.78 -34.05 2.15
C ILE A 141 2.96 -35.32 2.25
N ILE A 142 2.93 -36.11 1.18
CA ILE A 142 2.28 -37.42 1.17
C ILE A 142 3.33 -38.50 0.94
N MET A 143 3.31 -39.46 1.83
CA MET A 143 4.20 -40.61 1.80
C MET A 143 3.40 -41.89 1.64
N GLN A 144 3.96 -42.85 0.90
CA GLN A 144 3.35 -44.16 0.71
C GLN A 144 4.16 -45.22 1.44
N LYS A 145 3.47 -46.04 2.23
CA LYS A 145 4.02 -47.29 2.73
C LYS A 145 3.95 -48.34 1.63
N LYS A 146 5.09 -48.97 1.35
CA LYS A 146 5.18 -50.15 0.51
C LYS A 146 5.54 -51.36 1.37
N THR A 147 5.01 -52.52 1.03
CA THR A 147 5.34 -53.77 1.70
C THR A 147 6.83 -54.04 1.51
N GLU A 148 7.55 -54.36 2.59
CA GLU A 148 8.99 -54.72 2.57
C GLU A 148 9.96 -53.61 2.06
N GLN A 149 9.47 -52.39 1.88
CA GLN A 149 10.28 -51.23 1.47
C GLN A 149 10.12 -50.07 2.45
N PRO A 150 11.13 -49.17 2.56
CA PRO A 150 10.98 -47.94 3.31
C PRO A 150 9.82 -47.10 2.77
N THR A 151 9.16 -46.36 3.67
CA THR A 151 8.19 -45.34 3.30
C THR A 151 8.86 -44.28 2.43
N GLU A 152 8.27 -43.95 1.28
CA GLU A 152 8.78 -42.94 0.35
C GLU A 152 7.83 -41.75 0.22
N ILE A 153 8.36 -40.55 0.01
CA ILE A 153 7.56 -39.38 -0.35
C ILE A 153 7.13 -39.55 -1.82
N ILE A 154 5.82 -39.59 -2.06
CA ILE A 154 5.25 -39.73 -3.40
C ILE A 154 4.69 -38.41 -3.94
N HIS A 155 4.46 -37.43 -3.07
CA HIS A 155 3.97 -36.11 -3.46
C HIS A 155 4.36 -35.05 -2.44
N GLN A 156 4.71 -33.88 -2.95
CA GLN A 156 5.01 -32.69 -2.16
C GLN A 156 4.50 -31.46 -2.90
N SER A 157 3.80 -30.58 -2.18
CA SER A 157 3.33 -29.31 -2.72
C SER A 157 3.41 -28.21 -1.68
N GLU A 158 3.45 -26.96 -2.15
CA GLU A 158 3.65 -25.80 -1.29
C GLU A 158 2.72 -24.66 -1.69
N CYS A 159 2.24 -23.94 -0.68
CA CYS A 159 1.48 -22.72 -0.86
C CYS A 159 1.85 -21.68 0.21
N SER A 160 1.68 -20.40 -0.12
CA SER A 160 1.86 -19.29 0.81
C SER A 160 0.50 -18.72 1.16
N LEU A 161 0.08 -18.86 2.41
CA LEU A 161 -1.15 -18.27 2.91
C LEU A 161 -0.90 -16.80 3.28
N HIS A 162 -1.69 -15.90 2.71
CA HIS A 162 -1.73 -14.48 3.00
C HIS A 162 -3.07 -14.12 3.63
N ILE A 163 -3.03 -13.43 4.76
CA ILE A 163 -4.23 -13.03 5.50
C ILE A 163 -4.62 -11.62 5.10
N ILE A 164 -5.92 -11.38 4.98
CA ILE A 164 -6.51 -10.10 4.62
C ILE A 164 -7.54 -9.71 5.67
N ALA A 165 -7.41 -8.51 6.21
CA ALA A 165 -8.46 -7.85 6.97
C ALA A 165 -8.77 -6.51 6.29
N ASN A 166 -10.07 -6.27 6.06
CA ASN A 166 -10.50 -5.05 5.39
C ASN A 166 -10.36 -3.87 6.34
N TYR A 167 -9.66 -2.84 5.87
CA TYR A 167 -9.66 -1.54 6.50
C TYR A 167 -11.06 -0.93 6.52
N SER A 168 -11.38 -0.17 7.57
CA SER A 168 -12.55 0.70 7.58
C SER A 168 -12.44 1.73 6.46
N GLN A 169 -13.59 2.22 5.97
CA GLN A 169 -13.57 3.35 5.04
C GLN A 169 -12.78 4.52 5.68
N PRO A 170 -11.87 5.18 4.96
CA PRO A 170 -11.15 6.32 5.51
C PRO A 170 -12.10 7.46 5.87
N GLU A 171 -11.94 8.02 7.06
CA GLU A 171 -12.81 9.08 7.59
C GLU A 171 -11.99 10.34 7.86
N ILE A 172 -12.48 11.49 7.40
CA ILE A 172 -11.85 12.79 7.61
C ILE A 172 -12.51 13.47 8.83
N ALA A 173 -11.70 13.96 9.75
CA ALA A 173 -12.11 14.76 10.89
C ALA A 173 -11.35 16.09 10.92
N GLU A 174 -12.06 17.16 11.29
CA GLU A 174 -11.48 18.47 11.54
C GLU A 174 -10.89 18.53 12.95
N LEU A 175 -9.61 18.90 13.07
CA LEU A 175 -8.88 18.90 14.34
C LEU A 175 -8.99 20.22 15.12
N HIS A 176 -9.69 21.21 14.57
CA HIS A 176 -9.84 22.53 15.20
C HIS A 176 -11.23 22.67 15.84
N SER A 177 -11.30 23.45 16.91
CA SER A 177 -12.53 23.76 17.63
C SER A 177 -12.84 25.24 17.43
N GLY A 178 -13.72 25.59 16.47
CA GLY A 178 -14.16 26.96 16.25
C GLY A 178 -14.47 27.29 14.80
N GLU A 179 -14.95 28.52 14.56
CA GLU A 179 -15.24 29.01 13.20
C GLU A 179 -13.96 29.15 12.36
N LEU A 180 -14.04 28.70 11.11
CA LEU A 180 -13.00 28.89 10.12
C LEU A 180 -12.81 30.38 9.83
N LYS A 181 -11.61 30.89 10.10
CA LYS A 181 -11.25 32.27 9.78
C LYS A 181 -10.64 32.37 8.38
N PRO A 182 -10.99 33.40 7.59
CA PRO A 182 -10.23 33.70 6.38
C PRO A 182 -8.77 33.97 6.75
N ASN A 183 -7.83 33.40 5.99
CA ASN A 183 -6.38 33.38 6.26
C ASN A 183 -5.92 32.51 7.43
N GLY A 184 -6.81 31.65 7.96
CA GLY A 184 -6.43 30.61 8.91
C GLY A 184 -5.80 29.39 8.24
N TYR A 185 -5.54 28.37 9.06
CA TYR A 185 -5.12 27.05 8.61
C TYR A 185 -6.17 26.00 8.99
N LEU A 186 -6.46 25.11 8.05
CA LEU A 186 -7.33 23.97 8.20
C LEU A 186 -6.49 22.74 8.55
N ASN A 187 -6.65 22.26 9.78
CA ASN A 187 -6.03 21.02 10.26
C ASN A 187 -7.03 19.88 10.15
N LEU A 188 -6.72 18.89 9.32
CA LEU A 188 -7.51 17.69 9.11
C LEU A 188 -6.72 16.46 9.54
N SER A 189 -7.43 15.45 10.04
CA SER A 189 -6.94 14.08 10.13
C SER A 189 -7.78 13.18 9.26
N CYS A 190 -7.14 12.24 8.56
CA CYS A 190 -7.83 11.12 7.93
C CYS A 190 -7.38 9.82 8.58
N SER A 191 -8.31 8.99 9.03
CA SER A 191 -8.03 7.74 9.73
C SER A 191 -8.75 6.56 9.12
N SER A 192 -8.11 5.39 9.16
CA SER A 192 -8.69 4.10 8.76
C SER A 192 -8.11 3.00 9.66
N SER A 193 -8.92 2.01 10.02
CA SER A 193 -8.62 1.07 11.12
C SER A 193 -8.97 -0.38 10.80
N GLY A 194 -8.38 -1.31 11.57
CA GLY A 194 -8.75 -2.73 11.56
C GLY A 194 -8.29 -3.52 10.34
N GLY A 195 -7.31 -3.01 9.59
CA GLY A 195 -6.88 -3.65 8.35
C GLY A 195 -5.60 -4.47 8.47
N TYR A 196 -5.39 -5.38 7.53
CA TYR A 196 -4.15 -6.17 7.39
C TYR A 196 -4.02 -6.65 5.94
N PRO A 197 -2.82 -6.62 5.31
CA PRO A 197 -1.52 -6.23 5.86
C PRO A 197 -1.35 -4.70 5.99
N GLU A 198 -0.16 -4.24 6.42
CA GLU A 198 0.22 -2.83 6.46
C GLU A 198 0.01 -2.16 5.08
N PRO A 199 -0.64 -0.99 5.01
CA PRO A 199 -0.94 -0.35 3.74
C PRO A 199 0.30 0.34 3.18
N LYS A 200 0.26 0.75 1.92
CA LYS A 200 1.41 1.34 1.24
C LYS A 200 1.62 2.80 1.62
N GLU A 201 0.57 3.61 1.45
CA GLU A 201 0.60 5.07 1.69
C GLU A 201 -0.82 5.63 1.74
N MET A 202 -0.95 6.86 2.25
CA MET A 202 -2.20 7.63 2.23
C MET A 202 -1.98 8.96 1.49
N THR A 203 -2.86 9.24 0.53
CA THR A 203 -2.79 10.43 -0.33
C THR A 203 -4.00 11.31 -0.11
N TRP A 204 -3.81 12.61 0.04
CA TRP A 204 -4.88 13.60 0.06
C TRP A 204 -5.17 14.08 -1.35
N LEU A 205 -6.45 14.15 -1.71
CA LEU A 205 -6.97 14.70 -2.95
C LEU A 205 -7.70 16.00 -2.62
N ILE A 206 -7.19 17.12 -3.13
CA ILE A 206 -7.74 18.45 -2.89
C ILE A 206 -8.23 18.97 -4.23
N SER A 207 -9.54 19.02 -4.39
CA SER A 207 -10.21 19.44 -5.62
C SER A 207 -10.82 20.83 -5.45
N HIS A 208 -10.39 21.76 -6.30
CA HIS A 208 -10.93 23.12 -6.41
C HIS A 208 -11.40 23.29 -7.86
N GLU A 209 -12.69 23.57 -8.04
CA GLU A 209 -13.32 23.62 -9.37
C GLU A 209 -13.04 22.33 -10.18
N ASN A 210 -12.28 22.45 -11.29
CA ASN A 210 -11.90 21.34 -12.16
C ASN A 210 -10.45 20.86 -11.96
N ILE A 211 -9.73 21.40 -10.98
CA ILE A 211 -8.33 21.09 -10.71
C ILE A 211 -8.26 20.23 -9.44
N THR A 212 -7.61 19.08 -9.54
CA THR A 212 -7.34 18.22 -8.38
C THR A 212 -5.84 18.12 -8.16
N HIS A 213 -5.41 18.50 -6.97
CA HIS A 213 -4.03 18.36 -6.52
C HIS A 213 -3.93 17.19 -5.54
N SER A 214 -2.96 16.30 -5.74
CA SER A 214 -2.65 15.23 -4.80
C SER A 214 -1.49 15.63 -3.89
N SER A 215 -1.61 15.30 -2.60
CA SER A 215 -0.54 15.51 -1.62
C SER A 215 -0.36 14.25 -0.80
N THR A 216 0.82 13.62 -0.92
CA THR A 216 1.22 12.52 -0.06
C THR A 216 1.76 13.10 1.25
N ALA A 217 1.05 12.85 2.34
CA ALA A 217 1.44 13.29 3.68
C ALA A 217 2.02 12.12 4.47
N HIS A 218 2.68 12.43 5.59
CA HIS A 218 3.11 11.38 6.51
C HIS A 218 1.89 10.58 7.00
N MET A 219 2.04 9.26 7.02
CA MET A 219 1.05 8.32 7.51
C MET A 219 1.60 7.69 8.78
N ASP A 220 0.99 8.04 9.90
CA ASP A 220 1.22 7.37 11.17
C ASP A 220 0.58 5.98 11.09
N VAL A 221 1.37 4.94 11.39
CA VAL A 221 0.93 3.54 11.38
C VAL A 221 1.07 2.99 12.79
N SER A 222 0.02 2.36 13.29
CA SER A 222 0.02 1.64 14.57
C SER A 222 -0.53 0.24 14.37
N GLN A 223 0.00 -0.73 15.11
CA GLN A 223 -0.46 -2.11 15.07
C GLN A 223 -0.98 -2.52 16.45
N ASP A 224 -2.19 -3.05 16.50
CA ASP A 224 -2.77 -3.56 17.72
C ASP A 224 -2.03 -4.83 18.18
N ALA A 225 -1.57 -4.83 19.43
CA ALA A 225 -0.69 -5.89 19.94
C ALA A 225 -1.39 -7.27 20.04
N VAL A 226 -2.72 -7.28 20.16
CA VAL A 226 -3.53 -8.50 20.37
C VAL A 226 -4.03 -9.05 19.04
N THR A 227 -4.75 -8.23 18.28
CA THR A 227 -5.36 -8.60 16.99
C THR A 227 -4.36 -8.58 15.82
N LYS A 228 -3.21 -7.92 15.99
CA LYS A 228 -2.18 -7.69 14.96
C LYS A 228 -2.66 -6.84 13.78
N LEU A 229 -3.81 -6.19 13.88
CA LEU A 229 -4.38 -5.34 12.84
C LEU A 229 -3.77 -3.94 12.89
N TYR A 230 -3.72 -3.29 11.73
CA TYR A 230 -3.16 -1.96 11.56
C TYR A 230 -4.25 -0.89 11.58
N ASN A 231 -3.91 0.22 12.23
CA ASN A 231 -4.64 1.47 12.21
C ASN A 231 -3.72 2.56 11.69
N VAL A 232 -4.22 3.36 10.75
CA VAL A 232 -3.45 4.40 10.09
C VAL A 232 -4.11 5.75 10.23
N THR A 233 -3.30 6.80 10.33
CA THR A 233 -3.76 8.18 10.39
C THR A 233 -2.81 9.07 9.62
N SER A 234 -3.35 9.97 8.81
CA SER A 234 -2.58 11.03 8.16
C SER A 234 -3.14 12.39 8.55
N LYS A 235 -2.27 13.39 8.64
CA LYS A 235 -2.67 14.77 8.96
C LYS A 235 -2.37 15.68 7.77
N LEU A 236 -3.31 16.54 7.46
CA LEU A 236 -3.17 17.57 6.44
C LEU A 236 -3.35 18.94 7.09
N ASN A 237 -2.43 19.85 6.78
CA ASN A 237 -2.51 21.24 7.18
C ASN A 237 -2.41 22.12 5.94
N ILE A 238 -3.51 22.80 5.59
CA ILE A 238 -3.58 23.68 4.41
C ILE A 238 -4.19 25.04 4.79
N PRO A 239 -3.87 26.13 4.08
CA PRO A 239 -4.60 27.39 4.23
C PRO A 239 -6.09 27.18 3.98
N VAL A 240 -6.97 27.85 4.73
CA VAL A 240 -8.40 27.69 4.50
C VAL A 240 -8.75 28.22 3.09
N PRO A 241 -9.44 27.43 2.24
CA PRO A 241 -9.80 27.87 0.90
C PRO A 241 -10.77 29.07 0.92
N THR A 242 -10.40 30.18 0.30
CA THR A 242 -11.20 31.43 0.31
C THR A 242 -11.93 31.71 -1.01
N LYS A 243 -11.50 31.09 -2.12
CA LYS A 243 -11.95 31.51 -3.47
C LYS A 243 -13.13 30.73 -4.03
N SER A 244 -13.22 29.44 -3.74
CA SER A 244 -14.38 28.62 -4.14
C SER A 244 -14.46 27.34 -3.30
N ARG A 245 -15.58 26.63 -3.44
CA ARG A 245 -15.83 25.36 -2.76
C ARG A 245 -14.71 24.37 -3.07
N THR A 246 -14.08 23.88 -2.01
CA THR A 246 -13.00 22.91 -2.10
C THR A 246 -13.45 21.58 -1.53
N ASN A 247 -13.33 20.52 -2.32
CA ASN A 247 -13.60 19.15 -1.88
C ASN A 247 -12.30 18.46 -1.53
N ILE A 248 -12.24 17.87 -0.34
CA ILE A 248 -11.06 17.17 0.17
C ILE A 248 -11.42 15.72 0.42
N SER A 249 -10.68 14.80 -0.17
CA SER A 249 -10.78 13.36 0.08
C SER A 249 -9.42 12.80 0.47
N CYS A 250 -9.41 11.70 1.20
CA CYS A 250 -8.19 10.91 1.41
C CYS A 250 -8.34 9.53 0.75
N LEU A 251 -7.23 9.05 0.19
CA LEU A 251 -7.11 7.81 -0.53
C LEU A 251 -6.06 6.93 0.16
N LEU A 252 -6.50 5.82 0.75
CA LEU A 252 -5.63 4.81 1.35
C LEU A 252 -5.23 3.79 0.28
N HIS A 253 -3.95 3.70 -0.04
CA HIS A 253 -3.41 2.72 -0.98
C HIS A 253 -3.04 1.44 -0.24
N LEU A 254 -3.70 0.33 -0.56
CA LEU A 254 -3.41 -0.97 0.03
C LEU A 254 -2.25 -1.66 -0.72
N ARG A 255 -1.57 -2.59 -0.06
CA ARG A 255 -0.53 -3.40 -0.70
C ARG A 255 -1.16 -4.43 -1.66
N GLU A 256 -0.37 -5.01 -2.58
CA GLU A 256 -0.66 -6.29 -3.27
C GLU A 256 -2.04 -6.45 -3.97
N GLN A 257 -2.30 -5.70 -5.04
CA GLN A 257 -3.52 -5.81 -5.85
C GLN A 257 -4.85 -5.63 -5.08
N LEU A 258 -4.82 -5.24 -3.79
CA LEU A 258 -6.01 -4.95 -2.99
C LEU A 258 -6.67 -3.60 -3.34
N GLY A 259 -6.01 -2.78 -4.16
CA GLY A 259 -6.56 -1.51 -4.65
C GLY A 259 -6.39 -0.36 -3.66
N SER A 260 -7.39 0.52 -3.61
CA SER A 260 -7.38 1.69 -2.73
C SER A 260 -8.78 1.99 -2.19
N LEU A 261 -8.83 2.56 -0.99
CA LEU A 261 -10.07 2.99 -0.33
C LEU A 261 -10.12 4.52 -0.29
N VAL A 262 -11.28 5.09 -0.59
CA VAL A 262 -11.48 6.54 -0.61
C VAL A 262 -12.47 6.97 0.47
N SER A 263 -12.18 8.10 1.11
CA SER A 263 -13.10 8.72 2.06
C SER A 263 -14.30 9.34 1.36
N VAL A 264 -15.34 9.60 2.14
CA VAL A 264 -16.36 10.58 1.76
C VAL A 264 -15.68 11.95 1.59
N PRO A 265 -15.97 12.73 0.53
CA PRO A 265 -15.39 14.05 0.33
C PRO A 265 -15.91 15.04 1.38
N LEU A 266 -15.00 15.80 2.00
CA LEU A 266 -15.29 16.93 2.86
C LEU A 266 -15.34 18.21 2.01
N GLY A 267 -16.49 18.88 1.96
CA GLY A 267 -16.65 20.15 1.26
C GLY A 267 -16.43 21.34 2.20
N ILE A 268 -15.49 22.23 1.87
CA ILE A 268 -15.22 23.47 2.61
C ILE A 268 -15.67 24.67 1.76
N GLU A 269 -16.46 25.55 2.35
CA GLU A 269 -16.94 26.80 1.74
C GLU A 269 -16.97 27.91 2.80
N ILE A 270 -16.12 28.93 2.64
CA ILE A 270 -16.21 30.15 3.46
C ILE A 270 -17.08 31.15 2.70
N GLN A 271 -18.16 31.61 3.33
CA GLN A 271 -18.88 32.81 2.91
C GLN A 271 -18.05 34.03 3.31
N GLU A 272 -17.38 34.69 2.36
CA GLU A 272 -16.87 36.04 2.61
C GLU A 272 -18.07 36.95 2.92
N LYS A 273 -18.20 37.35 4.19
CA LYS A 273 -18.99 38.56 4.48
C LYS A 273 -18.27 39.69 3.78
N GLU A 274 -18.83 40.20 2.68
CA GLU A 274 -18.41 41.47 2.11
C GLU A 274 -18.33 42.48 3.26
N THR A 275 -17.11 42.87 3.64
CA THR A 275 -16.92 44.10 4.38
C THR A 275 -17.43 45.18 3.44
N GLU A 276 -18.65 45.68 3.69
CA GLU A 276 -19.16 46.85 3.00
C GLU A 276 -18.06 47.90 3.03
N GLN A 277 -17.50 48.17 1.86
CA GLN A 277 -16.56 49.25 1.66
C GLN A 277 -17.31 50.51 2.10
N ALA A 278 -17.02 51.00 3.31
CA ALA A 278 -17.64 52.22 3.82
C ALA A 278 -17.41 53.30 2.77
N LYS A 279 -18.47 53.60 2.01
CA LYS A 279 -18.47 54.57 0.92
C LYS A 279 -18.43 55.93 1.61
N ILE A 280 -17.24 56.35 2.04
CA ILE A 280 -17.05 57.65 2.68
C ILE A 280 -17.38 58.69 1.61
N ASN A 281 -18.58 59.25 1.69
CA ASN A 281 -19.06 60.29 0.79
C ASN A 281 -18.22 61.56 0.99
N PHE A 282 -17.10 61.66 0.26
CA PHE A 282 -16.17 62.79 0.29
C PHE A 282 -16.82 64.12 -0.15
N LEU A 283 -18.04 64.09 -0.72
CA LEU A 283 -18.80 65.28 -1.10
C LEU A 283 -19.26 66.11 0.11
N GLY A 284 -19.61 65.49 1.24
CA GLY A 284 -20.13 66.20 2.41
C GLY A 284 -19.15 67.25 2.96
N PRO A 285 -17.90 66.85 3.28
CA PRO A 285 -16.87 67.79 3.74
C PRO A 285 -16.52 68.85 2.69
N LEU A 286 -16.52 68.48 1.40
CA LEU A 286 -16.15 69.38 0.30
C LEU A 286 -17.20 70.49 0.11
N ILE A 287 -18.49 70.15 0.22
CA ILE A 287 -19.59 71.13 0.19
C ILE A 287 -19.49 72.08 1.39
N ALA A 288 -19.19 71.57 2.58
CA ALA A 288 -19.06 72.41 3.78
C ALA A 288 -17.92 73.45 3.66
N VAL A 289 -16.78 73.07 3.08
CA VAL A 289 -15.66 73.98 2.84
C VAL A 289 -16.02 75.06 1.83
N VAL A 290 -16.71 74.70 0.74
CA VAL A 290 -17.16 75.69 -0.27
C VAL A 290 -18.17 76.68 0.32
N VAL A 291 -19.10 76.22 1.15
CA VAL A 291 -20.06 77.09 1.85
C VAL A 291 -19.35 78.05 2.82
N LEU A 292 -18.34 77.58 3.56
CA LEU A 292 -17.57 78.44 4.45
C LEU A 292 -16.79 79.51 3.69
N ILE A 293 -16.11 79.15 2.59
CA ILE A 293 -15.35 80.10 1.78
C ILE A 293 -16.28 81.17 1.18
N THR A 294 -17.43 80.76 0.62
CA THR A 294 -18.40 81.71 0.04
C THR A 294 -18.99 82.65 1.09
N SER A 295 -19.30 82.15 2.29
CA SER A 295 -19.78 82.99 3.39
C SER A 295 -18.74 84.01 3.86
N ALA A 296 -17.46 83.63 3.94
CA ALA A 296 -16.37 84.52 4.32
C ALA A 296 -16.13 85.61 3.26
N LEU A 297 -16.21 85.25 1.96
CA LEU A 297 -16.11 86.22 0.87
C LEU A 297 -17.27 87.22 0.89
N LEU A 298 -18.50 86.77 1.15
CA LEU A 298 -19.67 87.65 1.28
C LEU A 298 -19.53 88.59 2.48
N LEU A 299 -19.11 88.08 3.63
CA LEU A 299 -18.83 88.91 4.82
C LEU A 299 -17.73 89.93 4.54
N GLY A 300 -16.63 89.52 3.90
CA GLY A 300 -15.56 90.42 3.47
C GLY A 300 -16.07 91.52 2.52
N PHE A 301 -16.91 91.18 1.55
CA PHE A 301 -17.50 92.14 0.63
C PHE A 301 -18.44 93.14 1.34
N VAL A 302 -19.24 92.68 2.30
CA VAL A 302 -20.11 93.55 3.10
C VAL A 302 -19.29 94.50 3.99
N ILE A 303 -18.21 94.03 4.61
CA ILE A 303 -17.31 94.86 5.41
C ILE A 303 -16.60 95.91 4.52
N LEU A 304 -16.11 95.51 3.34
CA LEU A 304 -15.50 96.44 2.38
C LEU A 304 -16.49 97.48 1.88
N LYS A 305 -17.74 97.09 1.60
CA LYS A 305 -18.81 98.02 1.20
C LYS A 305 -19.18 98.97 2.35
N LYS A 306 -19.24 98.47 3.60
CA LYS A 306 -19.49 99.29 4.79
C LYS A 306 -18.37 100.30 5.02
N ASN A 307 -17.11 99.90 4.89
CA ASN A 307 -15.97 100.82 5.01
C ASN A 307 -15.91 101.84 3.86
N ARG A 308 -16.26 101.47 2.62
CA ARG A 308 -16.43 102.43 1.51
C ARG A 308 -17.54 103.45 1.79
N ASN A 309 -18.66 103.01 2.34
CA ASN A 309 -19.76 103.91 2.71
C ASN A 309 -19.36 104.86 3.85
N ILE A 310 -18.64 104.39 4.88
CA ILE A 310 -18.13 105.24 5.97
C ILE A 310 -17.09 106.25 5.46
N LEU A 311 -16.22 105.85 4.52
CA LEU A 311 -15.25 106.76 3.90
C LEU A 311 -15.93 107.84 3.05
N SER A 312 -17.04 107.53 2.37
CA SER A 312 -17.82 108.52 1.62
C SER A 312 -18.62 109.49 2.51
N THR A 313 -19.03 109.07 3.73
CA THR A 313 -19.74 109.95 4.67
C THR A 313 -18.80 110.92 5.39
N ASN A 314 -17.53 110.56 5.58
CA ASN A 314 -16.54 111.45 6.19
C ASN A 314 -16.03 112.54 5.22
N GLN A 315 -16.24 112.39 3.91
CA GLN A 315 -15.88 113.41 2.91
C GLN A 315 -16.96 114.48 2.70
N SER A 316 -18.20 114.25 3.18
CA SER A 316 -19.31 115.20 3.06
C SER A 316 -19.53 116.09 4.30
N VAL A 317 -18.72 115.96 5.36
CA VAL A 317 -18.86 116.75 6.60
C VAL A 317 -17.74 117.80 6.79
N SER A 318 -16.71 117.81 5.93
CA SER A 318 -15.61 118.79 6.01
C SER A 318 -15.72 119.97 5.03
N LEU A 319 -16.92 120.29 4.54
CA LEU A 319 -17.22 121.47 3.70
C LEU A 319 -18.46 122.20 4.22
N ALA A 320 -18.36 122.77 5.43
CA ALA A 320 -19.30 123.77 5.94
C ALA A 320 -18.71 124.52 7.14
N VAL A 321 -17.75 125.42 6.88
CA VAL A 321 -17.58 126.74 7.54
C VAL A 321 -16.95 127.67 6.51
#